data_AF-A0A815UB44-F1
#
_entry.id   AF-A0A815UB44-F1
#
_cell.length_a   1.000
_cell.length_b   1.000
_cell.length_c   1.000
_cell.angle_alpha   90.00
_cell.angle_beta   90.00
_cell.angle_gamma   90.00
#
_symmetry.space_group_name_H-M   'P 1'
#
loop_
_entity.id
_entity.type
_entity.pdbx_description
1 polymer ?
#
loop_
_entity_poly.entity_id
_entity_poly.type
_entity_poly.pdbx_seq_one_letter_code
_entity_poly.pdbx_strand_id
1 'polypeptide(L)'
;MTGIIDLIEDADESAANIYENLKAAIKKAGLPLEGLTSIGADNANVNMGNNHSVYSLFHDEIENLIKAIKKKEVPLADQIQFFLSNAAEKEIHNSSTTTIRQTEVDEEVEEEPTKVIRSDQLWAMLLAINATPTPNMKKLISFLYSIPASNAYVEGIFSEMKHLLNDFHNRITSDSVAAELQIRRNGFLSCTDMLKYLLSQKELLKAISSNHKYTFKKQRVE
;
A
#
# COMPACT_ATOMS: atom_id res chain seq x y z
N MET A 1 -0.70 -8.51 -9.12
CA MET A 1 0.70 -8.78 -9.51
C MET A 1 1.56 -7.96 -8.57
N THR A 2 2.39 -8.61 -7.76
CA THR A 2 3.27 -7.96 -6.79
C THR A 2 4.69 -8.14 -7.29
N GLY A 3 5.46 -7.07 -7.41
CA GLY A 3 6.80 -7.11 -7.97
C GLY A 3 7.63 -5.91 -7.53
N ILE A 4 8.95 -6.05 -7.65
CA ILE A 4 9.91 -4.99 -7.33
C ILE A 4 10.02 -4.08 -8.56
N ILE A 5 9.82 -2.78 -8.37
CA ILE A 5 9.92 -1.78 -9.43
C ILE A 5 11.38 -1.32 -9.59
N ASP A 6 12.01 -0.88 -8.51
CA ASP A 6 13.39 -0.39 -8.53
C ASP A 6 14.05 -0.60 -7.16
N LEU A 7 15.38 -0.50 -7.11
CA LEU A 7 16.19 -0.43 -5.89
C LEU A 7 17.05 0.82 -5.99
N ILE A 8 16.78 1.81 -5.13
CA ILE A 8 17.40 3.13 -5.20
C ILE A 8 18.41 3.25 -4.07
N GLU A 9 19.65 3.57 -4.42
CA GLU A 9 20.72 3.92 -3.49
C GLU A 9 21.01 5.41 -3.65
N ASP A 10 20.76 6.17 -2.59
CA ASP A 10 20.98 7.61 -2.56
C ASP A 10 21.46 8.04 -1.17
N ALA A 11 22.36 9.01 -1.11
CA ALA A 11 22.88 9.56 0.13
C ALA A 11 22.00 10.67 0.70
N ASP A 12 21.16 11.31 -0.13
CA ASP A 12 20.19 12.30 0.32
C ASP A 12 18.89 11.61 0.77
N GLU A 13 18.77 11.41 2.08
CA GLU A 13 17.60 10.81 2.73
C GLU A 13 16.52 11.85 3.09
N SER A 14 16.53 13.04 2.48
CA SER A 14 15.47 14.02 2.70
C SER A 14 14.13 13.54 2.12
N ALA A 15 13.04 13.98 2.74
CA ALA A 15 11.69 13.64 2.30
C ALA A 15 11.45 14.02 0.82
N ALA A 16 11.97 15.19 0.40
CA ALA A 16 11.88 15.67 -0.97
C ALA A 16 12.62 14.77 -1.96
N ASN A 17 13.87 14.39 -1.64
CA ASN A 17 14.66 13.55 -2.52
C ASN A 17 14.07 12.13 -2.64
N ILE A 18 13.63 11.54 -1.52
CA ILE A 18 12.95 10.24 -1.53
C ILE A 18 11.66 10.30 -2.36
N TYR A 19 10.86 11.36 -2.22
CA TYR A 19 9.65 11.58 -3.02
C TYR A 19 9.96 11.64 -4.51
N GLU A 20 10.94 12.43 -4.93
CA GLU A 20 11.33 12.55 -6.34
C GLU A 20 11.87 11.23 -6.90
N ASN A 21 12.69 10.51 -6.12
CA ASN A 21 13.21 9.19 -6.49
C ASN A 21 12.09 8.16 -6.69
N LEU A 22 11.12 8.11 -5.78
CA LEU A 22 9.96 7.22 -5.91
C LEU A 22 9.10 7.60 -7.12
N LYS A 23 8.86 8.89 -7.35
CA LYS A 23 8.11 9.40 -8.50
C LYS A 23 8.80 9.06 -9.82
N ALA A 24 10.13 9.22 -9.89
CA ALA A 24 10.93 8.87 -11.04
C ALA A 24 10.86 7.36 -11.34
N ALA A 25 10.94 6.51 -10.31
CA ALA A 25 10.83 5.06 -10.45
C ALA A 25 9.45 4.61 -10.99
N ILE A 26 8.35 5.17 -10.44
CA ILE A 26 6.99 4.91 -10.92
C ILE A 26 6.84 5.31 -12.39
N LYS A 27 7.32 6.50 -12.75
CA LYS A 27 7.27 7.01 -14.13
C LYS A 27 8.12 6.19 -15.10
N LYS A 28 9.33 5.81 -14.70
CA LYS A 28 10.24 4.94 -15.47
C LYS A 28 9.64 3.57 -15.74
N ALA A 29 8.83 3.06 -14.81
CA ALA A 29 8.08 1.81 -15.00
C ALA A 29 6.83 1.96 -15.90
N GLY A 30 6.51 3.17 -16.36
CA GLY A 30 5.31 3.45 -17.17
C GLY A 30 4.02 3.36 -16.38
N LEU A 31 4.09 3.47 -15.05
CA LEU A 31 2.92 3.42 -14.17
C LEU A 31 2.35 4.84 -13.96
N PRO A 32 1.02 5.02 -14.03
CA PRO A 32 0.39 6.31 -13.74
C PRO A 32 0.51 6.61 -12.25
N LEU A 33 0.94 7.83 -11.92
CA LEU A 33 1.11 8.24 -10.53
C LEU A 33 -0.24 8.30 -9.79
N GLU A 34 -1.31 8.62 -10.51
CA GLU A 34 -2.70 8.63 -10.02
C GLU A 34 -3.18 7.23 -9.59
N GLY A 35 -2.49 6.18 -10.03
CA GLY A 35 -2.72 4.80 -9.61
C GLY A 35 -2.15 4.46 -8.23
N LEU A 36 -1.33 5.34 -7.63
CA LEU A 36 -0.77 5.13 -6.30
C LEU A 36 -1.85 5.36 -5.23
N THR A 37 -2.29 4.27 -4.61
CA THR A 37 -3.39 4.28 -3.64
C THR A 37 -2.92 4.42 -2.20
N SER A 38 -1.71 3.97 -1.88
CA SER A 38 -1.15 4.07 -0.53
C SER A 38 0.37 3.99 -0.51
N ILE A 39 0.94 4.45 0.60
CA ILE A 39 2.36 4.29 0.93
C ILE A 39 2.47 3.62 2.30
N GLY A 40 3.23 2.53 2.34
CA GLY A 40 3.64 1.86 3.56
C GLY A 40 5.13 2.08 3.80
N ALA A 41 5.46 2.64 4.96
CA ALA A 41 6.83 2.90 5.40
C ALA A 41 6.91 2.75 6.93
N ASP A 42 8.11 2.85 7.49
CA ASP A 42 8.26 3.00 8.93
C ASP A 42 7.73 4.36 9.40
N ASN A 43 7.51 4.49 10.72
CA ASN A 43 6.93 5.72 11.29
C ASN A 43 7.97 6.86 11.44
N ALA A 44 9.08 6.82 10.69
CA ALA A 44 10.07 7.88 10.70
C ALA A 44 9.45 9.21 10.22
N ASN A 45 9.88 10.33 10.80
CA ASN A 45 9.29 11.64 10.48
C ASN A 45 9.48 12.03 9.00
N VAL A 46 10.61 11.64 8.40
CA VAL A 46 10.89 11.80 6.96
C VAL A 46 9.86 11.08 6.10
N ASN A 47 9.40 9.89 6.50
CA ASN A 47 8.47 9.09 5.71
C ASN A 47 7.00 9.43 6.00
N MET A 48 6.66 9.59 7.28
CA MET A 48 5.27 9.63 7.77
C MET A 48 4.94 10.85 8.63
N GLY A 49 5.77 11.88 8.68
CA GLY A 49 5.49 13.15 9.37
C GLY A 49 4.29 13.91 8.79
N ASN A 50 3.77 14.89 9.55
CA ASN A 50 2.56 15.64 9.17
C ASN A 50 2.81 16.87 8.29
N ASN A 51 3.99 17.50 8.37
CA ASN A 51 4.23 18.81 7.75
C ASN A 51 5.14 18.74 6.50
N HIS A 52 6.15 17.86 6.51
CA HIS A 52 7.07 17.69 5.39
C HIS A 52 7.68 16.28 5.43
N SER A 53 6.94 15.33 4.87
CA SER A 53 7.31 13.93 4.76
C SER A 53 7.03 13.41 3.36
N VAL A 54 7.59 12.26 3.01
CA VAL A 54 7.30 11.57 1.75
C VAL A 54 5.79 11.41 1.57
N TYR A 55 5.08 11.01 2.63
CA TYR A 55 3.62 10.92 2.59
C TYR A 55 2.95 12.26 2.31
N SER A 56 3.32 13.33 3.02
CA SER A 56 2.65 14.63 2.83
C SER A 56 2.89 15.17 1.42
N LEU A 57 4.09 14.99 0.88
CA LEU A 57 4.44 15.39 -0.49
C LEU A 57 3.62 14.63 -1.54
N PHE A 58 3.44 13.31 -1.40
CA PHE A 58 2.56 12.57 -2.30
C PHE A 58 1.09 12.92 -2.08
N HIS A 59 0.67 13.25 -0.86
CA HIS A 59 -0.72 13.60 -0.57
C HIS A 59 -1.12 14.93 -1.22
N ASP A 60 -0.19 15.89 -1.31
CA ASP A 60 -0.41 17.17 -1.99
C ASP A 60 -0.66 16.98 -3.51
N GLU A 61 -0.09 15.94 -4.12
CA GLU A 61 -0.29 15.61 -5.54
C GLU A 61 -1.42 14.58 -5.77
N ILE A 62 -1.72 13.75 -4.79
CA ILE A 62 -2.67 12.64 -4.87
C ILE A 62 -3.70 12.75 -3.74
N GLU A 63 -4.81 13.43 -4.04
CA GLU A 63 -5.88 13.75 -3.08
C GLU A 63 -6.43 12.51 -2.35
N ASN A 64 -6.47 11.35 -3.02
CA ASN A 64 -7.01 10.11 -2.47
C ASN A 64 -5.95 9.15 -1.89
N LEU A 65 -4.72 9.63 -1.66
CA LEU A 65 -3.63 8.80 -1.14
C LEU A 65 -3.86 8.41 0.32
N ILE A 66 -3.84 7.11 0.58
CA ILE A 66 -4.09 6.59 1.91
C ILE A 66 -2.77 6.35 2.66
N LYS A 67 -2.70 6.91 3.87
CA LYS A 67 -1.58 6.67 4.79
C LYS A 67 -1.70 5.27 5.40
N ALA A 68 -0.85 4.33 5.01
CA ALA A 68 -0.81 3.01 5.63
C ALA A 68 -0.04 3.09 6.96
N ILE A 69 -0.66 3.67 7.99
CA ILE A 69 -0.08 3.71 9.34
C ILE A 69 -0.38 2.37 10.05
N LYS A 70 0.63 1.70 10.60
CA LYS A 70 0.44 0.85 11.78
C LYS A 70 0.12 1.76 12.97
N LYS A 71 -1.14 2.15 13.16
CA LYS A 71 -1.51 2.76 14.45
C LYS A 71 -1.23 1.72 15.53
N LYS A 72 -0.68 2.15 16.67
CA LYS A 72 -0.79 1.37 17.92
C LYS A 72 -2.25 0.94 18.02
N GLU A 73 -2.48 -0.38 18.06
CA GLU A 73 -3.81 -0.96 18.08
C GLU A 73 -4.58 -0.36 19.26
N VAL A 74 -5.48 0.57 18.96
CA VAL A 74 -6.69 0.68 19.74
C VAL A 74 -7.54 -0.49 19.21
N PRO A 75 -7.86 -1.49 20.04
CA PRO A 75 -8.70 -2.61 19.64
C PRO A 75 -9.88 -2.11 18.82
N LEU A 76 -10.22 -2.78 17.73
CA LEU A 76 -11.35 -2.38 16.87
C LEU A 76 -12.64 -2.19 17.70
N ALA A 77 -12.80 -2.97 18.77
CA ALA A 77 -13.87 -2.83 19.75
C ALA A 77 -13.92 -1.42 20.37
N ASP A 78 -12.79 -0.87 20.79
CA ASP A 78 -12.72 0.45 21.43
C ASP A 78 -12.96 1.58 20.41
N GLN A 79 -12.54 1.39 19.16
CA GLN A 79 -12.83 2.34 18.07
C GLN A 79 -14.32 2.35 17.72
N ILE A 80 -14.96 1.18 17.67
CA ILE A 80 -16.40 1.04 17.45
C ILE A 80 -17.17 1.66 18.61
N GLN A 81 -16.76 1.40 19.86
CA GLN A 81 -17.42 1.93 21.05
C GLN A 81 -17.37 3.47 21.09
N PHE A 82 -16.21 4.06 20.76
CA PHE A 82 -16.06 5.51 20.64
C PHE A 82 -16.94 6.11 19.53
N PHE A 83 -17.12 5.40 18.42
CA PHE A 83 -17.96 5.86 17.33
C PHE A 83 -19.45 5.79 17.69
N LEU A 84 -19.87 4.72 18.36
CA LEU A 84 -21.24 4.53 18.85
C LEU A 84 -21.59 5.53 19.94
N SER A 85 -20.68 5.84 20.87
CA SER A 85 -20.92 6.85 21.92
C SER A 85 -21.13 8.23 21.32
N ASN A 86 -20.32 8.62 20.34
CA ASN A 86 -20.45 9.92 19.67
C ASN A 86 -21.68 10.02 18.76
N ALA A 87 -22.18 8.90 18.24
CA ALA A 87 -23.43 8.84 17.49
C ALA A 87 -24.65 9.01 18.42
N ALA A 88 -24.63 8.36 19.59
CA ALA A 88 -25.67 8.47 20.61
C ALA A 88 -25.78 9.89 21.19
N GLU A 89 -24.65 10.57 21.42
CA GLU A 89 -24.65 11.97 21.91
C GLU A 89 -25.29 12.95 20.91
N LYS A 90 -25.20 12.67 19.60
CA LYS A 90 -25.86 13.47 18.56
C LYS A 90 -27.38 13.24 18.47
N GLU A 91 -27.86 12.07 18.85
CA GLU A 91 -29.31 11.78 18.91
C GLU A 91 -29.96 12.40 20.15
N ILE A 92 -29.27 12.42 21.29
CA ILE A 92 -29.79 12.98 22.55
C ILE A 92 -30.01 14.50 22.44
N HIS A 93 -29.23 15.22 21.62
CA HIS A 93 -29.39 16.68 21.49
C HIS A 93 -30.57 17.09 20.60
N ASN A 94 -31.17 16.17 19.83
CA ASN A 94 -32.27 16.47 18.91
C ASN A 94 -33.66 16.11 19.47
N SER A 95 -33.75 15.49 20.65
CA SER A 95 -35.02 15.14 21.30
C SER A 95 -35.11 15.76 22.70
N SER A 96 -35.34 17.07 22.74
CA SER A 96 -35.90 17.74 23.92
C SER A 96 -37.16 18.48 23.50
N THR A 97 -38.33 17.92 23.80
CA THR A 97 -39.56 18.60 24.22
C THR A 97 -40.71 17.58 24.26
N THR A 98 -41.16 17.19 25.46
CA THR A 98 -42.54 17.41 25.96
C THR A 98 -42.74 16.61 27.26
N THR A 99 -43.03 17.33 28.34
CA THR A 99 -43.44 16.86 29.66
C THR A 99 -44.94 16.52 29.68
N ILE A 100 -45.35 15.30 30.11
CA ILE A 100 -46.66 15.05 30.73
C ILE A 100 -46.54 13.98 31.85
N ARG A 101 -47.34 14.20 32.89
CA ARG A 101 -47.41 13.65 34.25
C ARG A 101 -47.60 12.12 34.38
N GLN A 102 -47.07 11.60 35.49
CA GLN A 102 -47.27 10.24 36.02
C GLN A 102 -48.72 9.96 36.40
N THR A 103 -49.24 8.82 35.95
CA THR A 103 -50.19 7.97 36.68
C THR A 103 -49.94 6.54 36.24
N GLU A 104 -49.65 5.69 37.22
CA GLU A 104 -49.34 4.26 37.12
C GLU A 104 -50.54 3.46 36.62
N VAL A 105 -50.37 2.69 35.54
CA VAL A 105 -51.02 1.40 35.31
C VAL A 105 -50.05 0.56 34.48
N ASP A 106 -49.71 -0.62 35.00
CA ASP A 106 -48.86 -1.61 34.37
C ASP A 106 -49.47 -2.09 33.03
N GLU A 107 -48.87 -1.68 31.91
CA GLU A 107 -49.00 -2.36 30.62
C GLU A 107 -47.62 -2.88 30.22
N GLU A 108 -47.49 -4.21 30.16
CA GLU A 108 -46.33 -4.90 29.58
C GLU A 108 -46.18 -4.44 28.12
N VAL A 109 -45.25 -3.52 27.87
CA VAL A 109 -44.76 -3.25 26.51
C VAL A 109 -43.71 -4.32 26.22
N GLU A 110 -44.08 -5.32 25.42
CA GLU A 110 -43.11 -6.17 24.74
C GLU A 110 -42.18 -5.27 23.92
N GLU A 111 -40.94 -5.08 24.39
CA GLU A 111 -39.87 -4.51 23.57
C GLU A 111 -39.65 -5.45 22.38
N GLU A 112 -40.05 -5.04 21.17
CA GLU A 112 -39.71 -5.78 19.97
C GLU A 112 -38.18 -6.00 19.93
N PRO A 113 -37.70 -7.24 19.75
CA PRO A 113 -36.28 -7.52 19.83
C PRO A 113 -35.58 -6.75 18.71
N THR A 114 -34.76 -5.76 19.09
CA THR A 114 -33.91 -5.03 18.15
C THR A 114 -33.17 -6.04 17.31
N LYS A 115 -33.53 -6.13 16.02
CA LYS A 115 -33.09 -7.19 15.13
C LYS A 115 -31.59 -7.03 14.92
N VAL A 116 -30.79 -7.77 15.70
CA VAL A 116 -29.34 -7.73 15.63
C VAL A 116 -28.91 -8.30 14.28
N ILE A 117 -28.59 -7.42 13.34
CA ILE A 117 -28.08 -7.81 12.03
C ILE A 117 -26.65 -8.30 12.23
N ARG A 118 -26.41 -9.57 11.88
CA ARG A 118 -25.07 -10.17 11.94
C ARG A 118 -24.16 -9.51 10.89
N SER A 119 -22.87 -9.33 11.19
CA SER A 119 -21.95 -8.57 10.34
C SER A 119 -21.90 -9.06 8.89
N ASP A 120 -21.96 -10.37 8.67
CA ASP A 120 -22.01 -10.99 7.34
C ASP A 120 -23.32 -10.69 6.59
N GLN A 121 -24.46 -10.60 7.30
CA GLN A 121 -25.74 -10.21 6.70
C GLN A 121 -25.73 -8.74 6.30
N LEU A 122 -25.10 -7.87 7.10
CA LEU A 122 -24.89 -6.47 6.76
C LEU A 122 -24.03 -6.32 5.50
N TRP A 123 -22.91 -7.06 5.41
CA TRP A 123 -22.06 -7.07 4.22
C TRP A 123 -22.78 -7.64 3.00
N ALA A 124 -23.54 -8.72 3.15
CA ALA A 124 -24.31 -9.31 2.07
C ALA A 124 -25.39 -8.36 1.55
N MET A 125 -26.12 -7.67 2.43
CA MET A 125 -27.10 -6.66 2.04
C MET A 125 -26.42 -5.48 1.33
N LEU A 126 -25.32 -4.98 1.89
CA LEU A 126 -24.61 -3.83 1.35
C LEU A 126 -23.98 -4.11 -0.03
N LEU A 127 -23.51 -5.34 -0.27
CA LEU A 127 -22.95 -5.77 -1.55
C LEU A 127 -24.01 -6.27 -2.54
N ALA A 128 -25.20 -6.69 -2.07
CA ALA A 128 -26.31 -7.12 -2.92
C ALA A 128 -27.14 -5.95 -3.47
N ILE A 129 -27.10 -4.77 -2.84
CA ILE A 129 -27.76 -3.56 -3.33
C ILE A 129 -26.94 -2.99 -4.51
N ASN A 130 -27.14 -3.56 -5.68
CA ASN A 130 -26.71 -2.97 -6.94
C ASN A 130 -27.63 -1.81 -7.31
N ALA A 131 -27.18 -0.55 -7.16
CA ALA A 131 -27.45 0.55 -8.10
C ALA A 131 -26.90 1.92 -7.67
N THR A 132 -26.71 2.19 -6.38
CA THR A 132 -26.11 3.47 -5.97
C THR A 132 -24.61 3.29 -5.78
N PRO A 133 -23.76 3.95 -6.59
CA PRO A 133 -22.33 3.95 -6.35
C PRO A 133 -22.09 4.61 -4.99
N THR A 134 -21.89 3.82 -3.94
CA THR A 134 -21.48 4.30 -2.63
C THR A 134 -20.03 4.76 -2.74
N PRO A 135 -19.76 6.08 -2.81
CA PRO A 135 -18.42 6.58 -3.13
C PRO A 135 -17.41 6.15 -2.07
N ASN A 136 -17.90 5.99 -0.84
CA ASN A 136 -17.11 5.58 0.33
C ASN A 136 -16.76 4.08 0.31
N MET A 137 -17.55 3.22 -0.33
CA MET A 137 -17.23 1.78 -0.42
C MET A 137 -16.03 1.53 -1.31
N LYS A 138 -15.91 2.29 -2.41
CA LYS A 138 -14.70 2.24 -3.25
C LYS A 138 -13.47 2.67 -2.46
N LYS A 139 -13.56 3.76 -1.68
CA LYS A 139 -12.47 4.21 -0.79
C LYS A 139 -12.12 3.14 0.27
N LEU A 140 -13.12 2.48 0.84
CA LEU A 140 -12.93 1.42 1.84
C LEU A 140 -12.26 0.17 1.26
N ILE A 141 -12.72 -0.28 0.08
CA ILE A 141 -12.13 -1.42 -0.62
C ILE A 141 -10.70 -1.06 -1.05
N SER A 142 -10.48 0.14 -1.60
CA SER A 142 -9.15 0.64 -1.92
C SER A 142 -8.24 0.63 -0.69
N PHE A 143 -8.71 1.10 0.46
CA PHE A 143 -7.96 1.02 1.72
C PHE A 143 -7.65 -0.42 2.13
N LEU A 144 -8.64 -1.31 2.09
CA LEU A 144 -8.46 -2.71 2.46
C LEU A 144 -7.38 -3.40 1.61
N TYR A 145 -7.39 -3.15 0.30
CA TYR A 145 -6.38 -3.67 -0.62
C TYR A 145 -5.03 -2.94 -0.55
N SER A 146 -5.00 -1.75 0.03
CA SER A 146 -3.78 -0.98 0.22
C SER A 146 -3.02 -1.38 1.49
N ILE A 147 -3.65 -2.13 2.39
CA ILE A 147 -2.99 -2.69 3.57
C ILE A 147 -2.24 -3.94 3.13
N PRO A 148 -0.89 -3.94 3.12
CA PRO A 148 -0.15 -5.16 2.89
C PRO A 148 -0.49 -6.16 4.01
N ALA A 149 -0.99 -7.35 3.64
CA ALA A 149 -1.43 -8.37 4.59
C ALA A 149 -0.31 -8.79 5.57
N SER A 150 0.96 -8.57 5.22
CA SER A 150 2.12 -8.80 6.07
C SER A 150 3.34 -8.03 5.58
N ASN A 151 4.21 -7.63 6.51
CA ASN A 151 5.59 -7.19 6.24
C ASN A 151 6.50 -8.34 5.76
N ALA A 152 6.07 -9.60 5.90
CA ALA A 152 6.85 -10.77 5.52
C ALA A 152 7.29 -10.77 4.05
N TYR A 153 6.51 -10.14 3.14
CA TYR A 153 6.92 -10.01 1.74
C TYR A 153 8.18 -9.17 1.59
N VAL A 154 8.20 -7.99 2.21
CA VAL A 154 9.35 -7.06 2.15
C VAL A 154 10.53 -7.63 2.95
N GLU A 155 10.27 -8.28 4.08
CA GLU A 155 11.32 -8.97 4.85
C GLU A 155 11.95 -10.12 4.06
N GLY A 156 11.17 -10.84 3.26
CA GLY A 156 11.67 -11.85 2.33
C GLY A 156 12.61 -11.25 1.27
N ILE A 157 12.27 -10.08 0.73
CA ILE A 157 13.13 -9.33 -0.19
C ILE A 157 14.43 -8.92 0.51
N PHE A 158 14.36 -8.37 1.73
CA PHE A 158 15.55 -7.95 2.48
C PHE A 158 16.45 -9.13 2.85
N SER A 159 15.88 -10.27 3.20
CA SER A 159 16.64 -11.50 3.48
C SER A 159 17.41 -11.97 2.25
N GLU A 160 16.75 -11.97 1.08
CA GLU A 160 17.38 -12.33 -0.18
C GLU A 160 18.46 -11.32 -0.60
N MET A 161 18.17 -10.02 -0.49
CA MET A 161 19.16 -8.96 -0.73
C MET A 161 20.39 -9.14 0.17
N LYS A 162 20.18 -9.41 1.46
CA LYS A 162 21.26 -9.68 2.42
C LYS A 162 22.06 -10.92 2.03
N HIS A 163 21.42 -11.96 1.52
CA HIS A 163 22.11 -13.13 1.00
C HIS A 163 22.97 -12.77 -0.20
N LEU A 164 22.43 -12.07 -1.20
CA LEU A 164 23.18 -11.64 -2.39
C LEU A 164 24.41 -10.78 -2.04
N LEU A 165 24.28 -9.89 -1.06
CA LEU A 165 25.37 -9.04 -0.59
C LEU A 165 26.45 -9.78 0.20
N ASN A 166 26.10 -10.87 0.89
CA ASN A 166 27.02 -11.59 1.79
C ASN A 166 27.64 -12.85 1.15
N ASP A 167 26.91 -13.54 0.27
CA ASP A 167 27.29 -14.84 -0.28
C ASP A 167 28.48 -14.72 -1.26
N PHE A 168 28.56 -13.59 -1.95
CA PHE A 168 29.74 -13.22 -2.72
C PHE A 168 30.61 -12.29 -1.86
N HIS A 169 31.73 -12.80 -1.36
CA HIS A 169 32.82 -12.02 -0.75
C HIS A 169 33.36 -10.88 -1.67
N ASN A 170 32.89 -10.80 -2.92
CA ASN A 170 33.11 -9.71 -3.87
C ASN A 170 31.91 -8.77 -3.85
N ARG A 171 32.15 -7.49 -3.53
CA ARG A 171 31.15 -6.41 -3.58
C ARG A 171 30.50 -6.35 -4.97
N ILE A 172 29.30 -6.92 -5.11
CA ILE A 172 28.45 -6.76 -6.28
C ILE A 172 27.91 -5.33 -6.28
N THR A 173 27.79 -4.71 -7.45
CA THR A 173 27.21 -3.36 -7.56
C THR A 173 25.72 -3.37 -7.23
N SER A 174 25.21 -2.27 -6.69
CA SER A 174 23.77 -2.11 -6.40
C SER A 174 22.91 -2.37 -7.64
N ASP A 175 23.35 -1.94 -8.83
CA ASP A 175 22.69 -2.24 -10.10
C ASP A 175 22.51 -3.74 -10.37
N SER A 176 23.51 -4.55 -10.04
CA SER A 176 23.46 -6.00 -10.25
C SER A 176 22.59 -6.68 -9.20
N VAL A 177 22.62 -6.23 -7.95
CA VAL A 177 21.70 -6.69 -6.90
C VAL A 177 20.25 -6.36 -7.27
N ALA A 178 19.99 -5.13 -7.74
CA ALA A 178 18.68 -4.67 -8.20
C ALA A 178 18.16 -5.53 -9.35
N ALA A 179 18.98 -5.73 -10.40
CA ALA A 179 18.61 -6.53 -11.56
C ALA A 179 18.33 -7.99 -11.17
N GLU A 180 19.14 -8.58 -10.30
CA GLU A 180 18.93 -9.95 -9.84
C GLU A 180 17.64 -10.10 -9.02
N LEU A 181 17.38 -9.20 -8.07
CA LEU A 181 16.15 -9.20 -7.28
C LEU A 181 14.92 -9.05 -8.18
N GLN A 182 14.96 -8.15 -9.16
CA GLN A 182 13.88 -7.98 -10.15
C GLN A 182 13.64 -9.25 -10.96
N ILE A 183 14.69 -9.91 -11.47
CA ILE A 183 14.55 -11.15 -12.24
C ILE A 183 13.92 -12.24 -11.37
N ARG A 184 14.40 -12.42 -10.13
CA ARG A 184 13.92 -13.48 -9.22
C ARG A 184 12.50 -13.24 -8.74
N ARG A 185 12.10 -11.99 -8.48
CA ARG A 185 10.79 -11.66 -7.89
C ARG A 185 9.71 -11.34 -8.91
N ASN A 186 10.08 -10.82 -10.07
CA ASN A 186 9.13 -10.48 -11.13
C ASN A 186 9.01 -11.60 -12.18
N GLY A 187 9.90 -12.59 -12.16
CA GLY A 187 9.86 -13.75 -13.04
C GLY A 187 8.80 -14.77 -12.60
N PHE A 188 7.75 -14.93 -13.40
CA PHE A 188 6.74 -15.99 -13.19
C PHE A 188 6.92 -17.20 -14.13
N LEU A 189 7.89 -17.12 -15.04
CA LEU A 189 8.14 -18.16 -16.04
C LEU A 189 9.05 -19.26 -15.50
N SER A 190 8.83 -20.49 -15.96
CA SER A 190 9.80 -21.57 -15.76
C SER A 190 11.13 -21.23 -16.44
N CYS A 191 12.24 -21.84 -16.02
CA CYS A 191 13.55 -21.59 -16.67
C CYS A 191 13.51 -21.87 -18.18
N THR A 192 12.76 -22.89 -18.60
CA THR A 192 12.59 -23.24 -20.02
C THR A 192 11.80 -22.17 -20.78
N ASP A 193 10.73 -21.65 -20.19
CA ASP A 193 9.89 -20.64 -20.83
C ASP A 193 10.55 -19.26 -20.81
N MET A 194 11.27 -18.95 -19.73
CA MET A 194 12.11 -17.76 -19.66
C MET A 194 13.20 -17.78 -20.73
N LEU A 195 13.87 -18.93 -20.93
CA LEU A 195 14.87 -19.06 -21.99
C LEU A 195 14.23 -18.83 -23.38
N LYS A 196 13.08 -19.47 -23.66
CA LYS A 196 12.35 -19.24 -24.92
C LYS A 196 11.96 -17.78 -25.10
N TYR A 197 11.47 -17.14 -24.03
CA TYR A 197 11.12 -15.72 -24.03
C TYR A 197 12.33 -14.84 -24.34
N LEU A 198 13.45 -15.03 -23.63
CA LEU A 198 14.68 -14.27 -23.87
C LEU A 198 15.21 -14.46 -25.30
N LEU A 199 15.14 -15.68 -25.83
CA LEU A 199 15.55 -15.97 -27.22
C LEU A 199 14.63 -15.30 -28.27
N SER A 200 13.37 -15.01 -27.93
CA SER A 200 12.45 -14.29 -28.81
C SER A 200 12.75 -12.79 -28.91
N GLN A 201 13.43 -12.22 -27.90
CA GLN A 201 13.71 -10.79 -27.79
C GLN A 201 15.00 -10.39 -28.52
N LYS A 202 14.91 -10.17 -29.84
CA LYS A 202 16.06 -9.87 -30.70
C LYS A 202 16.86 -8.62 -30.27
N GLU A 203 16.17 -7.55 -29.86
CA GLU A 203 16.83 -6.32 -29.40
C GLU A 203 17.62 -6.53 -28.10
N LEU A 204 17.08 -7.33 -27.18
CA LEU A 204 17.77 -7.69 -25.94
C LEU A 204 19.03 -8.51 -26.23
N LEU A 205 18.94 -9.50 -27.13
CA LEU A 205 20.11 -10.30 -27.54
C LEU A 205 21.19 -9.45 -28.22
N LYS A 206 20.78 -8.47 -29.03
CA LYS A 206 21.69 -7.50 -29.64
C LYS A 206 22.35 -6.61 -28.58
N ALA A 207 21.61 -6.17 -27.57
CA ALA A 207 22.15 -5.38 -26.47
C ALA A 207 23.15 -6.18 -25.62
N ILE A 208 22.83 -7.43 -25.28
CA ILE A 208 23.69 -8.35 -24.51
C ILE A 208 24.99 -8.65 -25.26
N SER A 209 24.91 -8.89 -26.57
CA SER A 209 26.08 -9.14 -27.43
C SER A 209 26.89 -7.88 -27.72
N SER A 210 26.32 -6.69 -27.51
CA SER A 210 27.03 -5.44 -27.72
C SER A 210 28.18 -5.26 -26.70
N ASN A 211 29.27 -4.68 -27.17
CA ASN A 211 30.40 -4.33 -26.31
C ASN A 211 30.19 -3.01 -25.55
N HIS A 212 29.03 -2.35 -25.67
CA HIS A 212 28.75 -1.08 -24.99
C HIS A 212 28.91 -1.15 -23.48
N LYS A 213 28.64 -2.32 -22.89
CA LYS A 213 28.79 -2.61 -21.46
C LYS A 213 30.25 -2.65 -20.97
N TYR A 214 31.22 -2.84 -21.86
CA TYR A 214 32.65 -2.92 -21.52
C TYR A 214 33.35 -1.59 -21.81
N THR A 215 33.08 -0.57 -21.01
CA THR A 215 33.68 0.77 -21.15
C THR A 215 35.20 0.76 -20.99
N PHE A 216 35.77 -0.11 -20.14
CA PHE A 216 37.21 -0.23 -19.93
C PHE A 216 38.01 -0.68 -21.17
N LYS A 217 37.37 -1.32 -22.16
CA LYS A 217 38.04 -1.69 -23.43
C LYS A 217 38.26 -0.50 -24.37
N LYS A 218 37.59 0.64 -24.14
CA LYS A 218 37.75 1.85 -24.96
C LYS A 218 38.94 2.72 -24.57
N GLN A 219 39.59 2.46 -23.43
CA GLN A 219 40.76 3.19 -22.93
C GLN A 219 42.11 2.58 -23.35
N ARG A 220 42.14 1.78 -24.43
CA ARG A 220 43.40 1.49 -25.13
C ARG A 220 43.43 2.28 -26.43
N VAL A 221 43.81 3.55 -26.33
CA VAL A 221 44.30 4.34 -27.46
C VAL A 221 45.47 5.17 -26.96
N GLU A 222 46.65 4.78 -27.46
CA GLU A 222 47.96 5.45 -27.58
C GLU A 222 48.76 5.81 -26.31
#